data_AF-A0A1F6XKQ8-F1
#
_entry.id   AF-A0A1F6XKQ8-F1
#
_cell.length_a   1.000
_cell.length_b   1.000
_cell.length_c   1.000
_cell.angle_alpha   90.00
_cell.angle_beta   90.00
_cell.angle_gamma   90.00
#
_symmetry.space_group_name_H-M   'P 1'
#
loop_
_entity.id
_entity.type
_entity.pdbx_description
1 polymer ?
#
loop_
_entity_poly.entity_id
_entity_poly.type
_entity_poly.pdbx_seq_one_letter_code
_entity_poly.pdbx_strand_id
1 'polypeptide(L)' 'MNAYNITIPKSLAQMGDLVLVSRKEYESFLEFKKIKEYFPTPREKASLKGARLNRKKGNYLTIDEFANKLGFTN' A
#
# COMPACT_ATOMS: atom_id res chain seq x y z
N MET A 1 -12.04 -36.77 -21.50
CA MET A 1 -12.02 -35.30 -21.28
C MET A 1 -13.06 -34.98 -20.22
N ASN A 2 -12.65 -34.55 -19.03
CA ASN A 2 -13.60 -34.16 -17.98
C ASN A 2 -14.04 -32.71 -18.26
N ALA A 3 -15.30 -32.54 -18.66
CA ALA A 3 -15.89 -31.22 -18.87
C ALA A 3 -16.39 -30.67 -17.53
N TYR A 4 -15.79 -29.59 -17.05
CA TYR A 4 -16.26 -28.88 -15.87
C TYR A 4 -17.32 -27.86 -16.30
N ASN A 5 -18.60 -28.22 -16.18
CA ASN A 5 -19.70 -27.26 -16.38
C ASN A 5 -19.84 -26.41 -15.12
N ILE A 6 -19.54 -25.12 -15.24
CA ILE A 6 -19.76 -24.12 -14.18
C ILE A 6 -21.07 -23.40 -14.49
N THR A 7 -22.10 -23.65 -13.68
CA THR A 7 -23.41 -22.99 -13.83
C THR A 7 -23.48 -21.77 -12.93
N ILE A 8 -23.73 -20.59 -13.51
CA ILE A 8 -23.81 -19.33 -12.78
C ILE A 8 -25.29 -18.89 -12.74
N PRO A 9 -25.88 -18.68 -11.55
CA PRO A 9 -27.24 -18.17 -11.43
C PRO A 9 -27.46 -16.86 -12.19
N LYS A 10 -28.55 -16.77 -12.97
CA LYS A 10 -28.89 -15.56 -13.74
C LYS A 10 -29.04 -14.31 -12.87
N SER A 11 -29.45 -14.46 -11.62
CA SER A 11 -29.56 -13.36 -10.65
C SER A 11 -28.21 -12.69 -10.36
N LEU A 12 -27.10 -13.43 -10.37
CA LEU A 12 -25.75 -12.88 -10.15
C LEU A 12 -25.24 -12.10 -11.38
N ALA A 13 -25.64 -12.51 -12.58
CA ALA A 13 -25.29 -11.83 -13.82
C ALA A 13 -26.00 -10.48 -14.00
N GLN A 14 -27.05 -10.19 -13.21
CA GLN A 14 -27.79 -8.92 -13.25
C GLN A 14 -27.11 -7.81 -12.45
N MET A 15 -26.11 -8.13 -11.62
CA MET A 15 -25.44 -7.17 -10.74
C MET A 15 -24.27 -6.41 -11.40
N GLY A 16 -24.00 -6.67 -12.68
CA GLY A 16 -22.92 -6.04 -13.46
C GLY A 16 -21.98 -7.07 -14.10
N ASP A 17 -20.75 -6.65 -14.38
CA ASP A 17 -19.73 -7.52 -14.97
C ASP A 17 -19.30 -8.62 -14.00
N LEU A 18 -19.31 -9.87 -14.47
CA LEU A 18 -18.97 -11.03 -13.66
C LEU A 18 -17.56 -11.52 -14.01
N VAL A 19 -16.71 -11.67 -12.99
CA VAL A 19 -15.34 -12.17 -13.16
C VAL A 19 -15.18 -13.48 -12.39
N LEU A 20 -14.68 -14.52 -13.08
CA LEU A 20 -14.36 -15.80 -12.46
C LEU A 20 -12.91 -15.78 -12.00
N VAL A 21 -12.69 -15.95 -10.69
CA VAL A 21 -11.35 -16.02 -10.09
C VAL A 21 -11.21 -17.28 -9.25
N SER A 22 -9.99 -17.76 -9.09
CA SER A 22 -9.74 -18.88 -8.18
C SER A 22 -10.03 -18.47 -6.73
N ARG A 23 -10.39 -19.43 -5.87
CA ARG A 23 -10.61 -19.15 -4.44
C ARG A 23 -9.39 -18.47 -3.81
N LYS A 24 -8.19 -18.97 -4.11
CA LYS A 24 -6.92 -18.43 -3.59
C LYS A 24 -6.71 -16.96 -4.00
N GLU A 25 -7.05 -16.63 -5.23
CA GLU A 25 -6.93 -15.28 -5.77
C GLU A 25 -7.96 -14.33 -5.15
N TYR A 26 -9.21 -14.79 -4.97
CA TYR A 26 -10.24 -14.06 -4.24
C TYR A 26 -9.81 -13.71 -2.81
N GLU A 27 -9.24 -14.67 -2.08
CA GLU A 27 -8.72 -14.47 -0.72
C GLU A 27 -7.58 -13.45 -0.72
N SER A 28 -6.70 -13.49 -1.71
CA SER A 28 -5.60 -12.53 -1.87
C SER A 28 -6.11 -11.10 -2.09
N PHE A 29 -7.19 -10.92 -2.86
CA PHE A 29 -7.81 -9.60 -3.05
C PHE A 29 -8.49 -9.07 -1.79
N LEU A 30 -9.07 -9.95 -0.98
CA LEU A 30 -9.63 -9.57 0.32
C LEU A 30 -8.54 -9.12 1.30
N GLU A 31 -7.36 -9.74 1.27
CA GLU A 31 -6.19 -9.31 2.05
C GLU A 31 -5.59 -8.00 1.53
N PHE A 32 -5.49 -7.84 0.22
CA PHE A 32 -5.02 -6.59 -0.41
C PHE A 32 -5.86 -5.39 0.03
N LYS A 33 -7.20 -5.54 0.12
CA LYS A 33 -8.10 -4.50 0.65
C LYS A 33 -7.81 -4.10 2.11
N LYS A 34 -7.08 -4.91 2.87
CA LYS A 34 -6.71 -4.61 4.27
C LYS A 34 -5.44 -3.80 4.41
N ILE A 35 -4.75 -3.45 3.30
CA ILE A 35 -3.62 -2.52 3.36
C ILE A 35 -4.17 -1.18 3.87
N LYS A 36 -3.87 -0.89 5.13
CA LYS A 36 -4.31 0.34 5.79
C LYS A 36 -3.59 1.50 5.13
N GLU A 37 -4.34 2.33 4.40
CA GLU A 37 -3.81 3.61 3.94
C GLU A 37 -3.31 4.41 5.15
N TYR A 38 -2.09 4.91 5.04
CA TYR A 38 -1.51 5.72 6.09
C TYR A 38 -2.14 7.12 6.06
N PHE A 39 -2.89 7.44 7.12
CA PHE A 39 -3.44 8.76 7.35
C PHE A 39 -2.57 9.51 8.36
N PRO A 40 -1.73 10.48 7.93
CA PRO A 40 -0.87 11.20 8.85
C PRO A 40 -1.70 12.03 9.81
N THR A 41 -1.34 11.95 11.08
CA THR A 41 -1.86 12.82 12.15
C THR A 41 -1.52 14.28 11.86
N PRO A 42 -2.24 15.25 12.46
CA PRO A 42 -1.92 16.67 12.34
C PRO A 42 -0.46 17.00 12.70
N ARG A 43 0.10 16.31 13.70
CA ARG A 43 1.49 16.47 14.14
C ARG A 43 2.48 16.00 13.07
N GLU A 44 2.22 14.87 12.43
CA GLU A 44 3.06 14.36 11.34
C GLU A 44 3.00 15.27 10.11
N LYS A 45 1.81 15.78 9.76
CA LYS A 45 1.66 16.80 8.70
C LYS A 45 2.48 18.07 8.99
N ALA A 46 2.44 18.55 10.23
CA ALA A 46 3.24 19.70 10.66
C ALA A 46 4.75 19.41 10.60
N SER A 47 5.17 18.22 11.03
CA SER A 47 6.56 17.75 10.93
C SER A 47 7.05 17.73 9.48
N LEU A 48 6.24 17.21 8.53
CA LEU A 48 6.57 17.21 7.11
C LEU A 48 6.69 18.63 6.53
N LYS A 49 5.85 19.57 6.96
CA LYS A 49 5.97 20.98 6.57
C LYS A 49 7.30 21.57 7.04
N GLY A 50 7.70 21.30 8.29
CA GLY A 50 8.99 21.68 8.84
C GLY A 50 10.17 21.06 8.08
N ALA A 51 10.10 19.75 7.82
CA ALA A 51 11.14 19.03 7.07
C ALA A 51 11.33 19.61 5.67
N ARG A 52 10.25 19.97 4.96
CA ARG A 52 10.32 20.62 3.63
C ARG A 52 11.03 21.98 3.69
N LEU A 53 10.75 22.78 4.73
CA LEU A 53 11.41 24.08 4.92
C LEU A 53 12.91 23.91 5.25
N ASN A 54 13.25 22.97 6.13
CA ASN A 54 14.63 22.65 6.47
C ASN A 54 15.41 22.18 5.25
N ARG A 55 14.83 21.28 4.44
CA ARG A 55 15.45 20.83 3.19
C ARG A 55 15.72 21.98 2.23
N LYS A 56 14.78 22.92 2.05
CA LYS A 56 14.97 24.11 1.21
C LYS A 56 16.10 25.02 1.70
N LYS A 57 16.33 25.07 3.01
CA LYS A 57 17.43 25.83 3.63
C LYS A 57 18.78 25.11 3.61
N GLY A 58 18.84 23.87 3.09
CA GLY A 58 20.03 23.02 3.16
C GLY A 58 20.22 22.31 4.51
N ASN A 59 19.24 22.42 5.42
CA ASN A 59 19.28 21.78 6.73
C ASN A 59 18.76 20.33 6.63
N TYR A 60 19.57 19.44 6.07
CA TYR A 60 19.31 18.00 6.04
C TYR A 60 20.61 17.23 6.30
N LEU A 61 20.47 15.94 6.56
CA LEU A 61 21.61 15.03 6.63
C LEU A 61 21.52 14.08 5.44
N THR A 62 22.67 13.86 4.79
CA THR A 62 22.87 12.74 3.89
C THR A 62 22.95 11.44 4.69
N ILE A 63 22.83 10.30 3.99
CA ILE A 63 22.91 8.98 4.62
C ILE A 63 24.28 8.80 5.29
N ASP A 64 25.36 9.24 4.63
CA ASP A 64 26.73 9.13 5.16
C ASP A 64 26.92 10.01 6.41
N GLU A 65 26.45 11.26 6.36
CA GLU A 65 26.49 12.15 7.54
C GLU A 65 25.65 11.60 8.70
N PHE A 66 24.52 10.97 8.40
CA PHE A 66 23.68 10.35 9.41
C PHE A 66 24.34 9.11 10.03
N ALA A 67 24.92 8.23 9.21
CA ALA A 67 25.63 7.04 9.67
C ALA A 67 26.83 7.41 10.55
N ASN A 68 27.64 8.37 10.11
CA ASN A 68 28.79 8.88 10.86
C ASN A 68 28.36 9.51 12.20
N LYS A 69 27.28 10.30 12.24
CA LYS A 69 26.79 10.93 13.47
C LYS A 69 26.22 9.94 14.49
N LEU A 70 25.67 8.83 14.02
CA LEU A 70 25.15 7.78 14.89
C LEU A 70 26.20 6.73 15.27
N GLY A 71 27.44 6.87 14.80
CA GLY A 71 28.53 5.93 15.09
C GLY A 71 28.40 4.60 14.34
N PHE A 72 27.54 4.54 13.31
CA PHE A 72 27.53 3.42 12.36
C PHE A 72 28.74 3.57 11.44
N THR A 73 29.90 3.17 11.95
CA THR A 73 31.10 2.94 11.14
C THR A 73 31.02 1.49 10.67
N ASN A 74 31.11 1.27 9.35
CA ASN A 74 31.34 -0.07 8.79
C ASN A 74 32.70 -0.59 9.26
#